data_AF-A0AAV4NZQ9-F1
#
_entry.id   AF-A0AAV4NZQ9-F1
#
_cell.length_a   1.000
_cell.length_b   1.000
_cell.length_c   1.000
_cell.angle_alpha   90.00
_cell.angle_beta   90.00
_cell.angle_gamma   90.00
#
_symmetry.space_group_name_H-M   'P 1'
#
loop_
_entity.id
_entity.type
_entity.pdbx_description
1 polymer ?
#
loop_
_entity_poly.entity_id
_entity_poly.type
_entity_poly.pdbx_seq_one_letter_code
_entity_poly.pdbx_strand_id
1 'polypeptide(L)'
;MNPREMEGLHEILSCLSMDHLKEIAMITTSHMMDDHFTGVMAPDLVNEIIKNASNASEILHRQKVSKELLLKYLRRKGFDPDPKAKKIVYIKTCLSLWNNCGDLKSPMF
;
A
#
# COMPACT_ATOMS: atom_id res chain seq x y z
N MET A 1 7.64 7.70 -7.59
CA MET A 1 7.60 6.37 -6.95
C MET A 1 8.51 5.43 -7.72
N ASN A 2 9.29 4.60 -7.03
CA ASN A 2 10.17 3.62 -7.66
C ASN A 2 9.39 2.36 -8.08
N PRO A 3 9.85 1.58 -9.08
CA PRO A 3 9.12 0.40 -9.57
C PRO A 3 8.77 -0.61 -8.46
N ARG A 4 9.65 -0.78 -7.48
CA ARG A 4 9.43 -1.67 -6.32
C ARG A 4 8.31 -1.20 -5.40
N GLU A 5 8.20 0.12 -5.21
CA GLU A 5 7.12 0.70 -4.42
C GLU A 5 5.78 0.52 -5.15
N MET A 6 5.78 0.69 -6.48
CA MET A 6 4.59 0.46 -7.31
C MET A 6 4.14 -1.00 -7.23
N GLU A 7 5.05 -1.95 -7.36
CA GLU A 7 4.76 -3.38 -7.26
C GLU A 7 4.21 -3.77 -5.87
N GLY A 8 4.89 -3.30 -4.80
CA GLY A 8 4.45 -3.56 -3.44
C GLY A 8 3.09 -2.94 -3.11
N LEU A 9 2.82 -1.72 -3.60
CA LEU A 9 1.51 -1.11 -3.50
C LEU A 9 0.46 -1.89 -4.29
N HIS A 10 0.78 -2.35 -5.48
CA HIS A 10 -0.15 -3.14 -6.29
C HIS A 10 -0.56 -4.43 -5.55
N GLU A 11 0.39 -5.14 -4.94
CA GLU A 11 0.09 -6.31 -4.11
C GLU A 11 -0.76 -5.98 -2.88
N ILE A 12 -0.48 -4.88 -2.18
CA ILE A 12 -1.22 -4.42 -1.01
C ILE A 12 -2.64 -4.01 -1.38
N LEU A 13 -2.79 -3.18 -2.42
CA LEU A 13 -4.07 -2.63 -2.87
C LEU A 13 -4.94 -3.71 -3.52
N SER A 14 -4.36 -4.69 -4.21
CA SER A 14 -5.12 -5.84 -4.74
C SER A 14 -5.82 -6.68 -3.66
N CYS A 15 -5.40 -6.55 -2.39
CA CYS A 15 -6.04 -7.21 -1.25
C CYS A 15 -7.20 -6.39 -0.64
N LEU A 16 -7.47 -5.18 -1.14
CA LEU A 16 -8.56 -4.34 -0.65
C LEU A 16 -9.87 -4.64 -1.37
N SER A 17 -10.99 -4.34 -0.71
CA SER A 17 -12.31 -4.35 -1.34
C SER A 17 -12.45 -3.21 -2.34
N MET A 18 -13.37 -3.37 -3.28
CA MET A 18 -13.67 -2.36 -4.29
C MET A 18 -14.04 -1.00 -3.67
N ASP A 19 -14.84 -0.99 -2.61
CA ASP A 19 -15.23 0.25 -1.91
C ASP A 19 -14.01 1.00 -1.36
N HIS A 20 -13.08 0.27 -0.76
CA HIS A 20 -11.85 0.86 -0.23
C HIS A 20 -10.95 1.39 -1.34
N LEU A 21 -10.87 0.69 -2.48
CA LEU A 21 -10.13 1.16 -3.65
C LEU A 21 -10.73 2.44 -4.21
N LYS A 22 -12.06 2.53 -4.36
CA LYS A 22 -12.74 3.75 -4.81
C LYS A 22 -12.49 4.93 -3.88
N GLU A 23 -12.57 4.73 -2.57
CA GLU A 23 -12.27 5.80 -1.59
C GLU A 23 -10.83 6.30 -1.71
N ILE A 24 -9.85 5.39 -1.81
CA ILE A 24 -8.45 5.78 -1.99
C ILE A 24 -8.28 6.50 -3.33
N ALA A 25 -8.87 5.98 -4.41
CA ALA A 25 -8.81 6.56 -5.75
C ALA A 25 -9.35 8.00 -5.76
N MET A 26 -10.56 8.22 -5.23
CA MET A 26 -11.16 9.54 -5.09
C MET A 26 -10.23 10.52 -4.36
N ILE A 27 -9.58 10.10 -3.29
CA ILE A 27 -8.67 10.98 -2.55
C ILE A 27 -7.40 11.28 -3.36
N THR A 28 -6.84 10.28 -4.04
CA THR A 28 -5.63 10.46 -4.86
C THR A 28 -5.87 11.26 -6.14
N THR A 29 -7.09 11.26 -6.67
CA THR A 29 -7.44 11.98 -7.92
C THR A 29 -8.06 13.36 -7.66
N SER A 30 -7.87 13.95 -6.48
CA SER A 30 -8.46 15.25 -6.11
C SER A 30 -10.00 15.27 -6.14
N HIS A 31 -10.63 14.23 -5.63
CA HIS A 31 -12.09 14.09 -5.54
C HIS A 31 -12.81 14.07 -6.90
N MET A 32 -12.26 13.34 -7.88
CA MET A 32 -13.07 12.99 -9.06
C MET A 32 -14.38 12.33 -8.61
N MET A 33 -15.48 12.70 -9.28
CA MET A 33 -16.82 12.23 -8.93
C MET A 33 -16.90 10.70 -8.97
N ASP A 34 -17.69 10.10 -8.08
CA ASP A 34 -17.85 8.63 -7.96
C ASP A 34 -18.29 7.97 -9.28
N ASP A 35 -19.07 8.69 -10.11
CA ASP A 35 -19.47 8.27 -11.46
C ASP A 35 -18.29 7.98 -12.39
N HIS A 36 -17.12 8.58 -12.14
CA HIS A 36 -15.89 8.30 -12.88
C HIS A 36 -15.38 6.87 -12.67
N PHE A 37 -15.76 6.23 -11.56
CA PHE A 37 -15.35 4.89 -11.17
C PHE A 37 -16.46 3.85 -11.34
N THR A 38 -17.61 4.24 -11.88
CA THR A 38 -18.72 3.34 -12.18
C THR A 38 -18.37 2.44 -13.36
N GLY A 39 -18.34 1.12 -13.14
CA GLY A 39 -17.96 0.12 -14.15
C GLY A 39 -16.45 -0.11 -14.28
N VAL A 40 -15.61 0.56 -13.47
CA VAL A 40 -14.16 0.35 -13.46
C VAL A 40 -13.79 -0.91 -12.68
N MET A 41 -12.87 -1.71 -13.21
CA MET A 41 -12.41 -2.94 -12.54
C MET A 41 -11.37 -2.63 -11.46
N ALA A 42 -11.24 -3.52 -10.49
CA ALA A 42 -10.29 -3.35 -9.38
C ALA A 42 -8.82 -3.13 -9.84
N PRO A 43 -8.29 -3.83 -10.86
CA PRO A 43 -6.92 -3.58 -11.34
C PRO A 43 -6.73 -2.15 -11.90
N ASP A 44 -7.73 -1.63 -12.61
CA ASP A 44 -7.68 -0.28 -13.18
C ASP A 44 -7.69 0.79 -12.08
N LEU A 45 -8.49 0.60 -11.02
CA LEU A 45 -8.47 1.46 -9.85
C LEU A 45 -7.12 1.46 -9.15
N VAL A 46 -6.50 0.29 -8.99
CA VAL A 46 -5.16 0.18 -8.40
C VAL A 46 -4.14 0.96 -9.23
N ASN A 47 -4.19 0.84 -10.55
CA ASN A 47 -3.32 1.57 -11.45
C ASN A 47 -3.52 3.08 -11.35
N GLU A 48 -4.77 3.56 -11.31
CA GLU A 48 -5.07 4.98 -11.17
C GLU A 48 -4.63 5.53 -9.80
N ILE A 49 -4.81 4.77 -8.71
CA ILE A 49 -4.29 5.15 -7.38
C ILE A 49 -2.77 5.32 -7.44
N ILE A 50 -2.05 4.34 -7.98
CA ILE A 50 -0.57 4.36 -8.04
C ILE A 50 -0.07 5.51 -8.93
N LYS A 51 -0.75 5.76 -10.05
CA LYS A 51 -0.41 6.80 -11.02
C LYS A 51 -0.62 8.21 -10.47
N ASN A 52 -1.69 8.43 -9.70
CA ASN A 52 -2.02 9.75 -9.16
C ASN A 52 -1.43 10.00 -7.76
N ALA A 53 -0.96 8.97 -7.06
CA ALA A 53 -0.36 9.13 -5.75
C ALA A 53 1.03 9.77 -5.80
N SER A 54 1.27 10.75 -4.93
CA SER A 54 2.55 11.46 -4.82
C SER A 54 3.68 10.55 -4.32
N ASN A 55 3.39 9.68 -3.34
CA ASN A 55 4.35 8.74 -2.78
C ASN A 55 3.64 7.54 -2.13
N ALA A 56 4.37 6.43 -1.98
CA ALA A 56 3.83 5.19 -1.42
C ALA A 56 3.46 5.32 0.06
N SER A 57 4.22 6.11 0.81
CA SER A 57 3.97 6.34 2.24
C SER A 57 2.56 6.90 2.46
N GLU A 58 2.15 7.89 1.66
CA GLU A 58 0.85 8.52 1.75
C GLU A 58 -0.30 7.51 1.61
N ILE A 59 -0.21 6.58 0.64
CA ILE A 59 -1.19 5.51 0.45
C ILE A 59 -1.21 4.58 1.67
N LEU A 60 -0.05 4.12 2.13
CA LEU A 60 0.03 3.20 3.28
C LEU A 60 -0.47 3.81 4.59
N HIS A 61 -0.35 5.12 4.73
CA HIS A 61 -0.86 5.86 5.87
C HIS A 61 -2.38 5.97 5.88
N ARG A 62 -3.07 5.78 4.75
CA ARG A 62 -4.54 5.85 4.67
C ARG A 62 -5.19 4.81 5.58
N GLN A 63 -6.31 5.19 6.22
CA GLN A 63 -6.98 4.34 7.21
C GLN A 63 -7.43 2.98 6.65
N LYS A 64 -7.80 2.93 5.37
CA LYS A 64 -8.25 1.71 4.69
C LYS A 64 -7.15 0.67 4.50
N VAL A 65 -5.89 1.09 4.51
CA VAL A 65 -4.75 0.18 4.58
C VAL A 65 -4.59 -0.26 6.03
N SER A 66 -5.26 -1.34 6.41
CA SER A 66 -5.25 -1.85 7.78
C SER A 66 -3.87 -2.33 8.20
N LYS A 67 -3.58 -2.24 9.50
CA LYS A 67 -2.37 -2.80 10.13
C LYS A 67 -2.19 -4.28 9.78
N GLU A 68 -3.27 -5.06 9.82
CA GLU A 68 -3.27 -6.50 9.52
C GLU A 68 -2.88 -6.81 8.08
N LEU A 69 -3.30 -5.95 7.14
CA LEU A 69 -2.96 -6.12 5.73
C LEU A 69 -1.47 -5.91 5.49
N LEU A 70 -0.88 -4.89 6.13
CA LEU A 70 0.58 -4.67 6.10
C LEU A 70 1.34 -5.83 6.76
N LEU A 71 0.86 -6.33 7.90
CA LEU A 71 1.45 -7.47 8.58
C LEU A 71 1.43 -8.73 7.69
N LYS A 72 0.29 -9.03 7.05
CA LYS A 72 0.14 -10.15 6.12
C LYS A 72 1.04 -10.00 4.89
N TYR A 73 1.20 -8.78 4.38
CA TYR A 73 2.11 -8.50 3.27
C TYR A 73 3.58 -8.74 3.69
N LEU A 74 4.02 -8.19 4.82
CA LEU A 74 5.39 -8.36 5.33
C LEU A 74 5.74 -9.84 5.59
N ARG A 75 4.81 -10.60 6.19
CA ARG A 75 4.96 -12.05 6.37
C ARG A 75 5.10 -12.82 5.07
N ARG A 76 4.33 -12.46 4.03
CA ARG A 76 4.48 -13.06 2.70
C ARG A 76 5.84 -12.76 2.06
N LYS A 77 6.44 -11.61 2.38
CA LYS A 77 7.79 -11.22 1.93
C LYS A 77 8.92 -11.79 2.81
N GLY A 78 8.60 -12.66 3.78
CA GLY A 78 9.59 -13.32 4.64
C GLY A 78 10.00 -12.53 5.88
N PHE A 79 9.32 -11.43 6.20
CA PHE A 79 9.53 -10.68 7.43
C PHE A 79 8.54 -11.11 8.50
N ASP A 80 8.98 -11.34 9.73
CA ASP A 80 8.07 -11.55 10.87
C ASP A 80 8.12 -10.35 11.82
N PRO A 81 7.40 -9.25 11.52
CA PRO A 81 7.38 -8.09 12.38
C PRO A 81 6.47 -8.34 13.59
N ASP A 82 6.83 -7.76 14.74
CA ASP A 82 6.07 -7.89 15.99
C ASP A 82 4.59 -7.52 15.76
N PRO A 83 3.61 -8.44 15.97
CA PRO A 83 2.19 -8.18 15.79
C PRO A 83 1.64 -7.10 16.73
N LYS A 84 2.33 -6.75 17.81
CA LYS A 84 1.97 -5.66 18.74
C LYS A 84 2.51 -4.30 18.31
N ALA A 85 3.40 -4.24 17.33
CA ALA A 85 3.96 -2.99 16.83
C ALA A 85 2.88 -2.05 16.26
N LYS A 86 3.18 -0.74 16.29
CA LYS A 86 2.31 0.29 15.72
C LYS A 86 2.32 0.20 14.19
N LYS A 87 1.20 0.55 13.53
CA LYS A 87 1.07 0.57 12.05
C LYS A 87 2.24 1.29 11.37
N ILE A 88 2.69 2.42 11.92
CA ILE A 88 3.83 3.20 11.44
C ILE A 88 5.12 2.37 11.28
N VAL A 89 5.32 1.37 12.14
CA VAL A 89 6.50 0.49 12.08
C VAL A 89 6.43 -0.36 10.82
N TYR A 90 5.27 -0.95 10.53
CA TYR A 90 5.08 -1.75 9.31
C TYR A 90 5.20 -0.91 8.05
N ILE A 91 4.66 0.32 8.05
CA ILE A 91 4.83 1.25 6.92
C ILE A 91 6.32 1.50 6.68
N LYS A 92 7.08 1.84 7.73
CA LYS A 92 8.53 2.04 7.63
C LYS A 92 9.25 0.78 7.13
N THR A 93 8.87 -0.40 7.60
CA THR A 93 9.44 -1.67 7.11
C THR A 93 9.15 -1.89 5.64
N CYS A 94 7.91 -1.65 5.16
CA CYS A 94 7.58 -1.74 3.74
C CYS A 94 8.40 -0.75 2.90
N LEU A 95 8.45 0.52 3.32
CA LEU A 95 9.23 1.54 2.60
C LEU A 95 10.73 1.22 2.60
N SER A 96 11.27 0.71 3.71
CA SER A 96 12.67 0.28 3.78
C SER A 96 12.92 -0.94 2.90
N LEU A 97 12.00 -1.92 2.87
CA LEU A 97 12.10 -3.08 1.98
C LEU A 97 12.18 -2.65 0.51
N TRP A 98 11.35 -1.69 0.11
CA TRP A 98 11.32 -1.23 -1.29
C TRP A 98 12.51 -0.34 -1.65
N ASN A 99 13.00 0.48 -0.71
CA ASN A 99 14.12 1.39 -0.94
C ASN A 99 15.50 0.75 -0.72
N ASN A 100 15.64 -0.20 0.22
CA ASN A 100 16.92 -0.78 0.66
C ASN A 100 17.07 -2.27 0.33
N CYS A 101 16.39 -2.82 -0.68
CA CYS A 101 16.71 -4.18 -1.14
C CYS A 101 18.08 -4.18 -1.83
N GLY A 102 19.08 -4.28 -0.95
CA GLY A 102 20.53 -4.18 -1.06
C GLY A 102 21.19 -4.34 0.32
N ASP A 103 20.54 -3.91 1.43
CA ASP A 103 21.19 -3.91 2.77
C ASP A 103 20.22 -4.08 3.97
N LEU A 104 19.32 -5.06 3.93
CA LEU A 104 18.52 -5.43 5.11
C LEU A 104 18.98 -6.77 5.67
N LYS A 105 20.16 -6.75 6.33
CA LYS A 105 20.39 -7.64 7.47
C LYS A 105 19.29 -7.37 8.49
N SER A 106 18.53 -8.40 8.84
CA SER A 106 17.53 -8.39 9.90
C SER A 106 18.00 -7.61 11.12
N PRO A 107 17.24 -6.63 11.63
CA PRO A 107 17.42 -6.24 13.00
C PRO A 107 16.86 -7.39 13.86
N MET A 108 17.76 -8.20 14.40
CA MET A 108 17.48 -9.00 15.60
C MET A 108 17.07 -8.01 16.70
N PHE A 109 15.82 -8.10 17.14
CA PHE A 109 15.39 -7.67 18.47
C PHE A 109 14.47 -8.74 19.04
#